data_AF-A0A4V2JUH6-F1
#
_entry.id   AF-A0A4V2JUH6-F1
#
_cell.length_a   1.000
_cell.length_b   1.000
_cell.length_c   1.000
_cell.angle_alpha   90.00
_cell.angle_beta   90.00
_cell.angle_gamma   90.00
#
_symmetry.space_group_name_H-M   'P 1'
#
loop_
_entity.id
_entity.type
_entity.pdbx_description
1 polymer ?
#
loop_
_entity_poly.entity_id
_entity_poly.type
_entity_poly.pdbx_seq_one_letter_code
_entity_poly.pdbx_strand_id
1 'polypeptide(L)'
;MEISGKDNLEGITQHFFFKDPETVKRYYKVFWERIKELSDYEKILQQLNKAEEKSNRNKQIKNILDFKFSKGIHHIKLQYAANTRSKFYTENIDKFLLYSYYRNFNDSNVFEKILWEIRRTDMFNMDYYIKTRIAGDLMRRINVLTTNLLKYESLDDIKSEYREK
;
A
#
# COMPACT_ATOMS: atom_id res chain seq x y z
N MET A 1 -8.91 10.61 -12.80
CA MET A 1 -9.13 9.17 -13.04
C MET A 1 -7.97 8.36 -12.48
N GLU A 2 -6.72 8.63 -12.88
CA GLU A 2 -5.54 7.91 -12.35
C GLU A 2 -5.40 8.01 -10.82
N ILE A 3 -5.67 9.19 -10.26
CA ILE A 3 -5.54 9.45 -8.81
C ILE A 3 -6.78 8.98 -8.03
N SER A 4 -7.97 9.39 -8.47
CA SER A 4 -9.22 9.18 -7.72
C SER A 4 -9.88 7.81 -7.97
N GLY A 5 -9.45 7.08 -9.00
CA GLY A 5 -10.15 5.92 -9.54
C GLY A 5 -11.16 6.29 -10.62
N LYS A 6 -11.53 5.32 -11.47
CA LYS A 6 -12.51 5.51 -12.55
C LYS A 6 -13.91 5.82 -12.00
N ASP A 7 -14.34 5.11 -10.98
CA ASP A 7 -15.71 5.19 -10.48
C ASP A 7 -15.98 6.40 -9.57
N ASN A 8 -14.92 7.10 -9.13
CA ASN A 8 -15.05 8.24 -8.22
C ASN A 8 -15.17 9.57 -8.99
N LEU A 9 -16.34 9.79 -9.59
CA LEU A 9 -16.65 11.00 -10.35
C LEU A 9 -16.53 12.28 -9.52
N GLU A 10 -16.93 12.26 -8.25
CA GLU A 10 -16.81 13.42 -7.35
C GLU A 10 -15.33 13.77 -7.09
N GLY A 11 -14.50 12.77 -6.78
CA GLY A 11 -13.06 12.97 -6.63
C GLY A 11 -12.41 13.49 -7.92
N ILE A 12 -12.85 13.00 -9.09
CA ILE A 12 -12.36 13.51 -10.38
C ILE A 12 -12.72 14.98 -10.55
N THR A 13 -13.97 15.38 -10.25
CA THR A 13 -14.39 16.78 -10.38
C THR A 13 -13.61 17.73 -9.49
N GLN A 14 -13.24 17.30 -8.28
CA GLN A 14 -12.45 18.11 -7.34
C GLN A 14 -11.04 18.44 -7.85
N HIS A 15 -10.48 17.65 -8.77
CA HIS A 15 -9.19 17.97 -9.39
C HIS A 15 -9.27 19.07 -10.46
N PHE A 16 -10.47 19.46 -10.90
CA PHE A 16 -10.67 20.49 -11.93
C PHE A 16 -11.25 21.77 -11.34
N PHE A 17 -10.43 22.50 -10.58
CA PHE A 17 -10.82 23.71 -9.84
C PHE A 17 -11.44 24.84 -10.71
N PHE A 18 -11.13 24.87 -12.01
CA PHE A 18 -11.59 25.92 -12.94
C PHE A 18 -12.71 25.47 -13.87
N LYS A 19 -13.28 24.28 -13.67
CA LYS A 19 -14.37 23.77 -14.50
C LYS A 19 -15.59 23.46 -13.65
N ASP A 20 -16.76 23.75 -14.22
CA ASP A 20 -18.02 23.38 -13.63
C ASP A 20 -18.15 21.84 -13.52
N PRO A 21 -18.58 21.30 -12.37
CA PRO A 21 -18.70 19.85 -12.18
C PRO A 21 -19.60 19.15 -13.20
N GLU A 22 -20.71 19.76 -13.62
CA GLU A 22 -21.61 19.18 -14.63
C GLU A 22 -20.93 19.11 -16.00
N THR A 23 -20.13 20.12 -16.33
CA THR A 23 -19.30 20.10 -17.53
C THR A 23 -18.32 18.93 -17.50
N VAL A 24 -17.61 18.72 -16.37
CA VAL A 24 -16.66 17.61 -16.21
C VAL A 24 -17.36 16.25 -16.33
N LYS A 25 -18.55 16.07 -15.73
CA LYS A 25 -19.36 14.84 -15.86
C LYS A 25 -19.76 14.58 -17.32
N ARG A 26 -20.19 15.61 -18.05
CA ARG A 26 -20.54 15.48 -19.47
C ARG A 26 -19.34 15.05 -20.31
N TYR A 27 -18.18 15.68 -20.11
CA TYR A 27 -16.94 15.29 -20.77
C TYR A 27 -16.51 13.88 -20.40
N TYR A 28 -16.64 13.49 -19.14
CA TYR A 28 -16.30 12.14 -18.68
C TYR A 28 -17.12 11.06 -19.41
N LYS A 29 -18.42 11.28 -19.59
CA LYS A 29 -19.28 10.37 -20.36
C LYS A 29 -18.82 10.23 -21.80
N VAL A 30 -18.66 11.35 -22.50
CA VAL A 30 -18.23 11.37 -23.91
C VAL A 30 -16.83 10.78 -24.08
N PHE A 31 -15.93 11.03 -23.12
CA PHE A 31 -14.58 10.46 -23.11
C PHE A 31 -14.64 8.93 -23.17
N TRP A 32 -15.43 8.28 -22.33
CA TRP A 32 -15.52 6.82 -22.34
C TRP A 32 -16.26 6.25 -23.55
N GLU A 33 -17.26 6.96 -24.07
CA GLU A 33 -17.96 6.57 -25.30
C GLU A 33 -17.05 6.62 -26.54
N ARG A 34 -16.13 7.60 -26.59
CA ARG A 34 -15.33 7.92 -27.78
C ARG A 34 -13.82 7.78 -27.58
N ILE A 35 -13.36 7.13 -26.50
CA ILE A 35 -11.94 7.05 -26.16
C ILE A 35 -11.07 6.50 -27.30
N LYS A 36 -11.62 5.58 -28.10
CA LYS A 36 -10.95 4.94 -29.25
C LYS A 36 -10.61 5.90 -30.40
N GLU A 37 -11.21 7.09 -30.43
CA GLU A 37 -10.89 8.12 -31.42
C GLU A 37 -9.56 8.84 -31.10
N LEU A 38 -9.05 8.72 -29.87
CA LEU A 38 -7.77 9.29 -29.49
C LEU A 38 -6.63 8.46 -30.08
N SER A 39 -5.63 9.11 -30.67
CA SER A 39 -4.43 8.42 -31.20
C SER A 39 -3.72 7.56 -30.15
N ASP A 40 -3.73 8.02 -28.90
CA ASP A 40 -2.99 7.40 -27.79
C ASP A 40 -3.90 6.59 -26.85
N TYR A 41 -5.09 6.19 -27.30
CA TYR A 41 -6.10 5.58 -26.42
C TYR A 41 -5.61 4.32 -25.69
N GLU A 42 -4.81 3.46 -26.35
CA GLU A 42 -4.25 2.25 -25.74
C GLU A 42 -3.33 2.57 -24.58
N LYS A 43 -2.48 3.59 -24.74
CA LYS A 43 -1.55 4.05 -23.70
C LYS A 43 -2.31 4.60 -22.49
N ILE A 44 -3.36 5.38 -22.74
CA ILE A 44 -4.24 5.93 -21.70
C ILE A 44 -4.91 4.79 -20.93
N LEU A 45 -5.49 3.81 -21.63
CA LEU A 45 -6.12 2.64 -21.00
C LEU A 45 -5.12 1.83 -20.16
N GLN A 46 -3.91 1.59 -20.67
CA GLN A 46 -2.87 0.88 -19.94
C GLN A 46 -2.45 1.62 -18.65
N GLN A 47 -2.33 2.95 -18.70
CA GLN A 47 -2.02 3.75 -17.51
C GLN A 47 -3.14 3.68 -16.47
N LEU A 48 -4.40 3.78 -16.91
CA LEU A 48 -5.56 3.67 -16.03
C LEU A 48 -5.63 2.29 -15.37
N ASN A 49 -5.47 1.21 -16.14
CA ASN A 49 -5.47 -0.16 -15.61
C ASN A 49 -4.35 -0.35 -14.57
N LYS A 50 -3.13 0.12 -14.86
CA LYS A 50 -2.01 0.03 -13.90
C LYS A 50 -2.28 0.80 -12.61
N ALA A 51 -2.88 1.99 -12.71
CA ALA A 51 -3.24 2.79 -11.55
C ALA A 51 -4.33 2.11 -10.72
N GLU A 52 -5.32 1.51 -11.37
CA GLU A 52 -6.39 0.74 -10.72
C GLU A 52 -5.85 -0.52 -10.04
N GLU A 53 -5.00 -1.30 -10.70
CA GLU A 53 -4.32 -2.46 -10.12
C GLU A 53 -3.50 -2.07 -8.88
N LYS A 54 -2.74 -0.97 -8.96
CA LYS A 54 -1.97 -0.45 -7.83
C LYS A 54 -2.87 -0.01 -6.67
N SER A 55 -3.97 0.69 -6.98
CA SER A 55 -4.96 1.11 -5.97
C SER A 55 -5.62 -0.09 -5.30
N ASN A 56 -6.06 -1.08 -6.07
CA ASN A 56 -6.67 -2.31 -5.57
C ASN A 56 -5.69 -3.10 -4.69
N ARG A 57 -4.44 -3.27 -5.16
CA ARG A 57 -3.37 -3.90 -4.38
C ARG A 57 -3.16 -3.21 -3.03
N ASN A 58 -3.09 -1.87 -3.03
CA ASN A 58 -2.92 -1.09 -1.80
C ASN A 58 -4.10 -1.25 -0.85
N LYS A 59 -5.35 -1.26 -1.36
CA LYS A 59 -6.55 -1.52 -0.56
C LYS A 59 -6.52 -2.92 0.08
N GLN A 60 -6.15 -3.95 -0.67
CA GLN A 60 -6.02 -5.31 -0.14
C GLN A 60 -4.98 -5.40 0.97
N ILE A 61 -3.79 -4.82 0.76
CA ILE A 61 -2.74 -4.75 1.79
C ILE A 61 -3.27 -4.05 3.04
N LYS A 62 -3.91 -2.89 2.87
CA LYS A 62 -4.45 -2.11 3.98
C LYS A 62 -5.46 -2.93 4.79
N ASN A 63 -6.40 -3.59 4.13
CA ASN A 63 -7.37 -4.46 4.78
C ASN A 63 -6.70 -5.58 5.59
N ILE A 64 -5.72 -6.29 5.01
CA ILE A 64 -4.97 -7.36 5.71
C ILE A 64 -4.29 -6.80 6.96
N LEU A 65 -3.62 -5.64 6.84
CA LEU A 65 -2.93 -4.99 7.95
C LEU A 65 -3.92 -4.49 9.02
N ASP A 66 -5.08 -3.95 8.64
CA ASP A 66 -6.14 -3.54 9.59
C ASP A 66 -6.57 -4.74 10.46
N PHE A 67 -6.82 -5.90 9.84
CA PHE A 67 -7.18 -7.12 10.59
C PHE A 67 -6.05 -7.59 11.50
N LYS A 68 -4.81 -7.66 11.01
CA LYS A 68 -3.68 -8.13 11.81
C LYS A 68 -3.33 -7.21 12.97
N PHE A 69 -3.35 -5.89 12.74
CA PHE A 69 -3.00 -4.93 13.77
C PHE A 69 -4.17 -4.56 14.68
N SER A 70 -5.39 -5.03 14.41
CA SER A 70 -6.57 -4.80 15.26
C SER A 70 -6.36 -5.23 16.72
N LYS A 71 -5.68 -6.36 16.95
CA LYS A 71 -5.36 -6.90 18.28
C LYS A 71 -3.99 -6.43 18.82
N GLY A 72 -3.26 -5.57 18.11
CA GLY A 72 -1.96 -5.03 18.51
C GLY A 72 -0.72 -5.75 17.91
N ILE A 73 0.43 -5.09 17.96
CA ILE A 73 1.67 -5.49 17.25
C ILE A 73 2.23 -6.86 17.72
N HIS A 74 2.07 -7.21 19.00
CA HIS A 74 2.69 -8.39 19.59
C HIS A 74 2.05 -9.72 19.16
N HIS A 75 0.77 -9.69 18.77
CA HIS A 75 0.01 -10.91 18.45
C HIS A 75 0.16 -11.38 17.01
N ILE A 76 0.88 -10.62 16.18
CA ILE A 76 1.00 -10.91 14.76
C ILE A 76 2.01 -12.03 14.55
N LYS A 77 1.65 -12.97 13.68
CA LYS A 77 2.57 -13.92 13.06
C LYS A 77 2.71 -13.55 11.60
N LEU A 78 3.96 -13.50 11.13
CA LEU A 78 4.28 -13.23 9.74
C LEU A 78 4.62 -14.54 9.04
N GLN A 79 3.92 -14.83 7.96
CA GLN A 79 4.27 -15.93 7.07
C GLN A 79 5.32 -15.45 6.05
N TYR A 80 6.38 -16.23 5.89
CA TYR A 80 7.46 -15.95 4.94
C TYR A 80 7.41 -16.96 3.81
N ALA A 81 7.49 -16.48 2.57
CA ALA A 81 7.84 -17.33 1.43
C ALA A 81 9.17 -18.04 1.69
N ALA A 82 9.34 -19.24 1.13
CA ALA A 82 10.64 -19.90 1.03
C ALA A 82 11.69 -18.90 0.49
N ASN A 83 12.84 -18.81 1.15
CA ASN A 83 13.95 -17.90 0.83
C ASN A 83 13.71 -16.38 1.04
N THR A 84 12.58 -15.94 1.61
CA THR A 84 12.37 -14.49 1.94
C THR A 84 12.74 -14.11 3.37
N ARG A 85 13.05 -15.11 4.21
CA ARG A 85 13.57 -14.90 5.56
C ARG A 85 15.00 -14.37 5.45
N SER A 86 15.23 -13.17 5.95
CA SER A 86 16.56 -12.56 6.00
C SER A 86 17.23 -12.89 7.32
N LYS A 87 18.55 -13.11 7.31
CA LYS A 87 19.35 -13.18 8.54
C LYS A 87 19.32 -11.85 9.32
N PHE A 88 19.22 -10.73 8.59
CA PHE A 88 19.37 -9.40 9.16
C PHE A 88 18.04 -8.72 9.49
N TYR A 89 16.98 -9.02 8.73
CA TYR A 89 15.62 -8.61 9.10
C TYR A 89 14.98 -9.72 9.94
N THR A 90 15.14 -9.60 11.25
CA THR A 90 14.48 -10.47 12.23
C THR A 90 12.96 -10.24 12.20
N GLU A 91 12.20 -11.21 12.71
CA GLU A 91 10.73 -11.10 12.75
C GLU A 91 10.27 -9.85 13.53
N ASN A 92 10.98 -9.48 14.60
CA ASN A 92 10.70 -8.28 15.37
C ASN A 92 10.88 -6.99 14.54
N ILE A 93 11.94 -6.93 13.73
CA ILE A 93 12.17 -5.81 12.81
C ILE A 93 11.07 -5.78 11.75
N ASP A 94 10.73 -6.91 11.13
CA ASP A 94 9.69 -6.95 10.09
C ASP A 94 8.31 -6.54 10.62
N LYS A 95 7.95 -6.97 11.84
CA LYS A 95 6.73 -6.52 12.53
C LYS A 95 6.73 -5.01 12.74
N PHE A 96 7.85 -4.46 13.22
CA PHE A 96 8.00 -3.02 13.42
C PHE A 96 7.87 -2.25 12.10
N LEU A 97 8.53 -2.71 11.04
CA LEU A 97 8.47 -2.07 9.72
C LEU A 97 7.05 -2.08 9.16
N LEU A 98 6.36 -3.22 9.21
CA LEU A 98 4.97 -3.33 8.75
C LEU A 98 4.01 -2.47 9.57
N TYR A 99 4.21 -2.41 10.89
CA TYR A 99 3.38 -1.58 11.76
C TYR A 99 3.60 -0.09 11.50
N SER A 100 4.85 0.33 11.38
CA SER A 100 5.21 1.71 11.11
C SER A 100 4.73 2.14 9.72
N TYR A 101 4.82 1.26 8.73
CA TYR A 101 4.24 1.45 7.40
C TYR A 101 2.72 1.56 7.44
N TYR A 102 2.05 0.69 8.19
CA TYR A 102 0.60 0.71 8.38
C TYR A 102 0.10 2.03 8.99
N ARG A 103 0.78 2.54 10.02
CA ARG A 103 0.44 3.83 10.66
C ARG A 103 0.60 5.02 9.72
N ASN A 104 1.59 4.96 8.83
CA ASN A 104 1.96 6.04 7.92
C ASN A 104 1.52 5.76 6.47
N PHE A 105 0.52 4.89 6.25
CA PHE A 105 0.17 4.35 4.93
C PHE A 105 -0.20 5.41 3.87
N ASN A 106 -0.80 6.52 4.31
CA ASN A 106 -1.24 7.61 3.43
C ASN A 106 -0.20 8.73 3.29
N ASP A 107 0.97 8.58 3.91
CA ASP A 107 2.00 9.63 3.89
C ASP A 107 2.95 9.45 2.71
N SER A 108 3.19 10.53 1.96
CA SER A 108 4.12 10.51 0.83
C SER A 108 5.57 10.25 1.24
N ASN A 109 5.93 10.58 2.48
CA ASN A 109 7.25 10.41 3.08
C ASN A 109 7.28 9.25 4.09
N VAL A 110 6.42 8.24 3.91
CA VAL A 110 6.30 7.08 4.81
C VAL A 110 7.63 6.45 5.18
N PHE A 111 8.53 6.23 4.22
CA PHE A 111 9.81 5.56 4.48
C PHE A 111 10.80 6.40 5.27
N GLU A 112 10.80 7.73 5.07
CA GLU A 112 11.59 8.64 5.88
C GLU A 112 11.08 8.66 7.32
N LYS A 113 9.76 8.71 7.52
CA LYS A 113 9.17 8.61 8.86
C LYS A 113 9.56 7.31 9.58
N ILE A 114 9.55 6.18 8.87
CA ILE A 114 9.98 4.91 9.44
C ILE A 114 11.46 4.96 9.87
N LEU A 115 12.35 5.59 9.09
CA LEU A 115 13.74 5.79 9.51
C LEU A 115 13.85 6.61 10.80
N TRP A 116 13.07 7.69 10.90
CA TRP A 116 13.00 8.49 12.12
C TRP A 116 12.51 7.68 13.32
N GLU A 117 11.50 6.83 13.13
CA GLU A 117 10.98 5.93 14.17
C GLU A 117 12.03 4.89 14.61
N ILE A 118 12.78 4.29 13.66
CA ILE A 118 13.88 3.35 13.94
C ILE A 118 14.98 4.00 14.79
N ARG A 119 15.32 5.26 14.51
CA ARG A 119 16.38 5.98 15.24
C ARG A 119 15.98 6.36 16.67
N ARG A 120 14.67 6.52 16.93
CA ARG A 120 14.14 6.98 18.22
C ARG A 120 13.71 5.85 19.14
N THR A 121 13.46 4.66 18.61
CA THR A 121 13.04 3.52 19.42
C THR A 121 14.22 2.85 20.12
N ASP A 122 14.06 2.56 21.40
CA ASP A 122 15.06 1.80 22.17
C ASP A 122 15.15 0.33 21.74
N MET A 123 14.13 -0.16 21.02
CA MET A 123 14.04 -1.53 20.54
C MET A 123 15.24 -1.97 19.70
N PHE A 124 15.87 -1.04 19.00
CA PHE A 124 16.97 -1.32 18.06
C PHE A 124 18.29 -0.69 18.50
N ASN A 125 18.47 -0.41 19.80
CA ASN A 125 19.63 0.33 20.29
C ASN A 125 20.98 -0.27 19.87
N MET A 126 21.10 -1.60 19.86
CA MET A 126 22.32 -2.33 19.46
C MET A 126 22.27 -2.91 18.03
N ASP A 127 21.19 -2.65 17.30
CA ASP A 127 21.03 -3.17 15.94
C ASP A 127 21.58 -2.18 14.91
N TYR A 128 22.89 -2.26 14.67
CA TYR A 128 23.57 -1.42 13.68
C TYR A 128 23.10 -1.68 12.24
N TYR A 129 22.60 -2.88 11.95
CA TYR A 129 22.15 -3.20 10.60
C TYR A 129 20.91 -2.38 10.22
N ILE A 130 19.88 -2.38 11.08
CA ILE A 130 18.66 -1.62 10.79
C ILE A 130 18.91 -0.11 10.88
N LYS A 131 19.80 0.34 11.79
CA LYS A 131 20.18 1.76 11.94
C LYS A 131 20.92 2.34 10.73
N THR A 132 21.61 1.52 9.95
CA THR A 132 22.34 1.95 8.73
C THR A 132 21.50 1.91 7.46
N ARG A 133 20.23 1.49 7.52
CA ARG A 133 19.36 1.45 6.34
C ARG A 133 19.01 2.85 5.86
N ILE A 134 18.76 2.94 4.55
CA ILE A 134 18.18 4.12 3.91
C ILE A 134 16.73 3.83 3.48
N ALA A 135 15.97 4.86 3.13
CA ALA A 135 14.55 4.74 2.80
C ALA A 135 14.31 3.74 1.66
N GLY A 136 15.19 3.70 0.66
CA GLY A 136 15.12 2.74 -0.43
C GLY A 136 15.27 1.27 0.02
N ASP A 137 16.07 0.99 1.05
CA ASP A 137 16.21 -0.36 1.58
C ASP A 137 14.95 -0.81 2.33
N LEU A 138 14.39 0.09 3.15
CA LEU A 138 13.15 -0.16 3.86
C LEU A 138 12.00 -0.36 2.89
N MET A 139 11.92 0.46 1.83
CA MET A 139 10.95 0.31 0.75
C MET A 139 11.04 -1.07 0.10
N ARG A 140 12.24 -1.54 -0.26
CA ARG A 140 12.41 -2.88 -0.84
C ARG A 140 11.97 -3.97 0.14
N ARG A 141 12.34 -3.88 1.42
CA ARG A 141 11.94 -4.87 2.44
C ARG A 141 10.43 -4.89 2.62
N ILE A 142 9.80 -3.74 2.80
CA ILE A 142 8.34 -3.61 2.98
C ILE A 142 7.59 -4.10 1.73
N ASN A 143 8.10 -3.86 0.53
CA ASN A 143 7.52 -4.39 -0.70
C ASN A 143 7.55 -5.93 -0.75
N VAL A 144 8.63 -6.55 -0.28
CA VAL A 144 8.71 -8.01 -0.13
C VAL A 144 7.69 -8.50 0.91
N LEU A 145 7.64 -7.86 2.08
CA LEU A 145 6.72 -8.24 3.15
C LEU A 145 5.25 -8.14 2.69
N THR A 146 4.85 -7.00 2.13
CA THR A 146 3.49 -6.80 1.61
C THR A 146 3.12 -7.75 0.47
N THR A 147 4.09 -8.12 -0.38
CA THR A 147 3.88 -9.16 -1.41
C THR A 147 3.66 -10.53 -0.78
N ASN A 148 4.38 -10.87 0.29
CA ASN A 148 4.17 -12.11 1.01
C ASN A 148 2.79 -12.13 1.68
N LEU A 149 2.36 -11.03 2.31
CA LEU A 149 1.03 -10.93 2.91
C LEU A 149 -0.07 -11.24 1.87
N LEU A 150 0.01 -10.65 0.68
CA LEU A 150 -0.98 -10.88 -0.38
C LEU A 150 -0.97 -12.31 -0.94
N LYS A 151 0.17 -13.00 -0.90
CA LYS A 151 0.32 -14.34 -1.49
C LYS A 151 -0.09 -15.46 -0.55
N TYR A 152 0.24 -15.33 0.74
CA TYR A 152 0.13 -16.43 1.70
C TYR A 152 -0.99 -16.23 2.71
N GLU A 153 -1.59 -15.05 2.76
CA GLU A 153 -2.60 -14.75 3.76
C GLU A 153 -3.87 -14.30 3.07
N SER A 154 -4.78 -15.27 2.88
CA SER A 154 -6.16 -14.94 2.54
C SER A 154 -6.79 -14.22 3.72
N LEU A 155 -7.60 -13.19 3.42
CA LEU A 155 -8.41 -12.52 4.43
C LEU A 155 -9.35 -13.50 5.14
N ASP A 156 -9.76 -14.58 4.47
CA ASP A 156 -10.63 -15.60 5.05
C ASP A 156 -9.88 -16.48 6.05
N ASP A 157 -8.63 -16.82 5.77
CA ASP A 157 -7.75 -17.56 6.69
C ASP A 157 -7.39 -16.73 7.93
N ILE A 158 -7.17 -15.42 7.75
CA ILE A 158 -6.95 -14.51 8.87
C ILE A 158 -8.23 -14.40 9.71
N LYS A 159 -9.40 -14.27 9.08
CA LYS A 159 -10.67 -14.15 9.83
C LYS A 159 -11.01 -15.42 10.60
N SER A 160 -10.72 -16.61 10.07
CA SER A 160 -10.95 -17.87 10.79
C SER A 160 -10.02 -18.02 11.99
N GLU A 161 -8.72 -17.74 11.83
CA GLU A 161 -7.74 -17.77 12.95
C GLU A 161 -8.13 -16.80 14.09
N TYR A 162 -8.80 -15.69 13.76
CA TYR A 162 -9.23 -14.69 14.73
C TYR A 162 -10.64 -14.93 15.31
N ARG A 163 -11.44 -15.83 14.72
CA ARG A 163 -12.76 -16.27 15.24
C ARG A 163 -12.64 -17.45 16.21
N GLU A 164 -11.62 -18.28 16.07
CA GLU A 164 -11.37 -19.43 16.94
C GLU A 164 -10.65 -19.07 18.26
N LYS A 165 -10.37 -17.78 18.49
CA LYS A 165 -9.72 -17.24 19.70
C LYS A 165 -10.42 -16.00 20.22
#